data_AF-A0A257NCC2-F1
#
_entry.id   AF-A0A257NCC2-F1
#
_cell.length_a   1.000
_cell.length_b   1.000
_cell.length_c   1.000
_cell.angle_alpha   90.00
_cell.angle_beta   90.00
_cell.angle_gamma   90.00
#
_symmetry.space_group_name_H-M   'P 1'
#
loop_
_entity.id
_entity.type
_entity.pdbx_description
1 polymer ?
#
loop_
_entity_poly.entity_id
_entity_poly.type
_entity_poly.pdbx_seq_one_letter_code
_entity_poly.pdbx_strand_id
1 'polypeptide(L)'
;MQMNRWAGQNWPISAACFDGEAVRIRLSGAETAIAAAQLKLGGDILPDNEAASFWADVREQRLGFFQGETTLWRLSLASATAQPNLPGTWFIDWGGALRWLKSDQPVETIFQAAHVRGGYACRFRSPLGGEFQPLSKGLWQLHRNIKLAFDPHGIFNVGRLYEGW
;
A
#
# COMPACT_ATOMS: atom_id res chain seq x y z
N MET A 1 -9.92 0.64 15.14
CA MET A 1 -10.52 1.00 13.83
C MET A 1 -11.54 -0.05 13.43
N GLN A 2 -12.72 0.36 12.97
CA GLN A 2 -13.88 -0.48 12.60
C GLN A 2 -13.54 -1.56 11.54
N MET A 3 -12.52 -1.29 10.71
CA MET A 3 -11.97 -2.21 9.69
C MET A 3 -11.49 -3.55 10.25
N ASN A 4 -10.84 -3.59 11.44
CA ASN A 4 -10.36 -4.85 12.02
C ASN A 4 -11.50 -5.77 12.51
N ARG A 5 -12.67 -5.19 12.82
CA ARG A 5 -13.84 -5.94 13.29
C ARG A 5 -14.59 -6.60 12.13
N TRP A 6 -14.52 -6.00 10.93
CA TRP A 6 -15.08 -6.59 9.72
C TRP A 6 -14.27 -7.79 9.21
N ALA A 7 -12.95 -7.79 9.38
CA ALA A 7 -12.08 -8.87 8.92
C ALA A 7 -12.43 -10.28 9.49
N GLY A 8 -13.21 -10.38 10.57
CA GLY A 8 -13.67 -11.65 11.16
C GLY A 8 -15.04 -12.17 10.68
N GLN A 9 -15.71 -11.47 9.77
CA GLN A 9 -16.95 -11.92 9.14
C GLN A 9 -16.70 -12.14 7.65
N ASN A 10 -17.35 -13.14 7.04
CA ASN A 10 -17.27 -13.40 5.58
C ASN A 10 -17.99 -12.30 4.79
N TRP A 11 -17.43 -11.10 4.77
CA TRP A 11 -17.90 -10.04 3.89
C TRP A 11 -17.36 -10.27 2.49
N PRO A 12 -18.15 -9.97 1.44
CA PRO A 12 -17.70 -10.02 0.06
C PRO A 12 -16.79 -8.83 -0.30
N ILE A 13 -15.87 -8.41 0.58
CA ILE A 13 -14.98 -7.26 0.35
C ILE A 13 -13.85 -7.68 -0.59
N SER A 14 -13.75 -7.02 -1.74
CA SER A 14 -12.71 -7.25 -2.75
C SER A 14 -11.75 -6.08 -2.93
N ALA A 15 -12.03 -4.92 -2.31
CA ALA A 15 -11.11 -3.79 -2.17
C ALA A 15 -11.55 -2.89 -1.01
N ALA A 16 -10.60 -2.22 -0.36
CA ALA A 16 -10.88 -1.23 0.68
C ALA A 16 -9.75 -0.20 0.76
N CYS A 17 -10.10 1.08 0.75
CA CYS A 17 -9.18 2.19 0.94
C CYS A 17 -9.76 3.28 1.86
N PHE A 18 -8.89 4.13 2.39
CA PHE A 18 -9.23 5.27 3.22
C PHE A 18 -8.30 6.45 2.88
N ASP A 19 -8.88 7.59 2.51
CA ASP A 19 -8.15 8.78 2.06
C ASP A 19 -7.93 9.85 3.15
N GLY A 20 -8.32 9.56 4.39
CA GLY A 20 -8.32 10.52 5.49
C GLY A 20 -9.72 11.06 5.82
N GLU A 21 -10.67 10.95 4.90
CA GLU A 21 -12.03 11.46 5.05
C GLU A 21 -13.07 10.34 4.98
N ALA A 22 -12.98 9.48 3.97
CA ALA A 22 -13.96 8.45 3.69
C ALA A 22 -13.31 7.07 3.51
N VAL A 23 -13.93 6.07 4.13
CA VAL A 23 -13.64 4.66 3.83
C VAL A 23 -14.46 4.26 2.62
N ARG A 24 -13.77 3.78 1.56
CA ARG A 24 -14.44 3.22 0.38
C ARG A 24 -14.16 1.74 0.32
N ILE A 25 -15.21 0.96 0.08
CA ILE A 25 -15.17 -0.50 -0.01
C ILE A 25 -15.77 -0.95 -1.34
N ARG A 26 -15.18 -1.99 -1.93
CA ARG A 26 -15.77 -2.68 -3.07
C ARG A 26 -16.27 -4.03 -2.62
N LEU A 27 -17.53 -4.32 -2.94
CA LEU A 27 -18.13 -5.62 -2.71
C LEU A 27 -18.14 -6.42 -4.01
N SER A 28 -17.83 -7.70 -3.96
CA SER A 28 -17.84 -8.60 -5.12
C SER A 28 -18.17 -10.03 -4.69
N GLY A 29 -19.11 -10.65 -5.37
CA GLY A 29 -19.59 -12.00 -5.04
C GLY A 29 -21.04 -12.21 -5.47
N ALA A 30 -21.70 -13.20 -4.87
CA ALA A 30 -23.11 -13.46 -5.11
C ALA A 30 -23.98 -12.26 -4.70
N GLU A 31 -25.01 -11.97 -5.48
CA GLU A 31 -25.92 -10.82 -5.27
C GLU A 31 -26.50 -10.81 -3.85
N THR A 32 -26.92 -11.97 -3.34
CA THR A 32 -27.45 -12.12 -1.97
C THR A 32 -26.43 -11.77 -0.89
N ALA A 33 -25.15 -12.09 -1.10
CA ALA A 33 -24.07 -11.75 -0.18
C ALA A 33 -23.76 -10.25 -0.22
N ILE A 34 -23.77 -9.64 -1.41
CA ILE A 34 -23.58 -8.19 -1.59
C ILE A 34 -24.73 -7.42 -0.93
N ALA A 35 -25.99 -7.80 -1.18
CA ALA A 35 -27.16 -7.15 -0.59
C ALA A 35 -27.15 -7.22 0.94
N ALA A 36 -26.81 -8.39 1.51
CA ALA A 36 -26.67 -8.57 2.95
C ALA A 36 -25.52 -7.72 3.52
N ALA A 37 -24.44 -7.54 2.77
CA ALA A 37 -23.31 -6.71 3.16
C ALA A 37 -23.66 -5.21 3.13
N GLN A 38 -24.33 -4.73 2.08
CA GLN A 38 -24.80 -3.35 1.96
C GLN A 38 -25.72 -2.97 3.13
N LEU A 39 -26.68 -3.83 3.48
CA LEU A 39 -27.62 -3.56 4.58
C LEU A 39 -26.92 -3.39 5.93
N LYS A 40 -25.84 -4.15 6.19
CA LYS A 40 -25.13 -4.12 7.48
C LYS A 40 -24.01 -3.07 7.54
N LEU A 41 -23.32 -2.83 6.42
CA LEU A 41 -22.22 -1.87 6.34
C LEU A 41 -22.72 -0.44 6.20
N GLY A 42 -23.86 -0.25 5.51
CA GLY A 42 -24.41 1.07 5.20
C GLY A 42 -23.53 1.86 4.24
N GLY A 43 -23.68 3.19 4.28
CA GLY A 43 -22.95 4.13 3.41
C GLY A 43 -23.64 4.38 2.07
N ASP A 44 -23.03 5.26 1.29
CA ASP A 44 -23.54 5.64 -0.02
C ASP A 44 -23.02 4.70 -1.11
N ILE A 45 -23.90 4.36 -2.05
CA ILE A 45 -23.55 3.52 -3.20
C ILE A 45 -23.05 4.44 -4.31
N LEU A 46 -21.81 4.21 -4.75
CA LEU A 46 -21.31 4.82 -5.98
C LEU A 46 -21.87 4.07 -7.20
N PRO A 47 -22.33 4.79 -8.24
CA PRO A 47 -22.67 4.17 -9.52
C PRO A 47 -21.51 3.34 -10.09
N ASP A 48 -21.82 2.22 -10.74
CA ASP A 48 -20.80 1.25 -11.17
C ASP A 48 -19.69 1.83 -12.06
N ASN A 49 -20.05 2.74 -12.96
CA ASN A 49 -19.09 3.44 -13.83
C ASN A 49 -18.13 4.33 -13.03
N GLU A 50 -18.65 5.09 -12.08
CA GLU A 50 -17.86 5.95 -11.19
C GLU A 50 -16.98 5.11 -10.26
N ALA A 51 -17.54 4.03 -9.69
CA ALA A 51 -16.79 3.09 -8.87
C ALA A 51 -15.65 2.43 -9.67
N ALA A 52 -15.91 1.99 -10.90
CA ALA A 52 -14.89 1.39 -11.77
C ALA A 52 -13.77 2.39 -12.09
N SER A 53 -14.12 3.63 -12.44
CA SER A 53 -13.14 4.70 -12.69
C SER A 53 -12.31 4.99 -11.44
N PHE A 54 -12.96 5.13 -10.29
CA PHE A 54 -12.29 5.39 -9.01
C PHE A 54 -11.27 4.30 -8.67
N TRP A 55 -11.65 3.03 -8.74
CA TRP A 55 -10.74 1.92 -8.42
C TRP A 55 -9.61 1.77 -9.45
N ALA A 56 -9.84 2.12 -10.72
CA ALA A 56 -8.78 2.22 -11.71
C ALA A 56 -7.80 3.34 -11.33
N ASP A 57 -8.29 4.51 -10.92
CA ASP A 57 -7.44 5.63 -10.53
C ASP A 57 -6.66 5.38 -9.24
N VAL A 58 -7.20 4.63 -8.28
CA VAL A 58 -6.43 4.13 -7.12
C VAL A 58 -5.28 3.24 -7.59
N ARG A 59 -5.59 2.23 -8.42
CA ARG A 59 -4.61 1.24 -8.89
C ARG A 59 -3.49 1.90 -9.69
N GLU A 60 -3.83 2.81 -10.59
CA GLU A 60 -2.89 3.51 -11.47
C GLU A 60 -2.27 4.76 -10.82
N GLN A 61 -2.54 5.01 -9.53
CA GLN A 61 -2.07 6.17 -8.76
C GLN A 61 -2.38 7.51 -9.45
N ARG A 62 -3.61 7.68 -9.95
CA ARG A 62 -4.08 8.86 -10.68
C ARG A 62 -4.88 9.84 -9.82
N LEU A 63 -5.41 9.41 -8.67
CA LEU A 63 -6.12 10.29 -7.75
C LEU A 63 -5.29 11.53 -7.39
N GLY A 64 -5.95 12.64 -7.04
CA GLY A 64 -5.28 13.89 -6.64
C GLY A 64 -4.27 13.69 -5.49
N PHE A 65 -4.54 12.74 -4.58
CA PHE A 65 -3.58 12.35 -3.54
C PHE A 65 -2.21 11.94 -4.11
N PHE A 66 -2.12 11.35 -5.31
CA PHE A 66 -0.87 10.86 -5.90
C PHE A 66 -0.15 11.89 -6.80
N GLN A 67 -0.73 13.07 -7.01
CA GLN A 67 -0.17 14.10 -7.90
C GLN A 67 0.75 15.09 -7.15
N GLY A 68 1.58 15.84 -7.86
CA GLY A 68 2.46 16.87 -7.28
C GLY A 68 3.86 16.37 -6.89
N GLU A 69 4.65 17.28 -6.33
CA GLU A 69 6.11 17.12 -6.17
C GLU A 69 6.56 16.56 -4.80
N THR A 70 5.68 16.57 -3.80
CA THR A 70 6.01 16.02 -2.46
C THR A 70 6.41 14.55 -2.57
N THR A 71 7.46 14.16 -1.85
CA THR A 71 7.96 12.79 -1.90
C THR A 71 6.86 11.81 -1.48
N LEU A 72 6.59 10.84 -2.36
CA LEU A 72 5.61 9.78 -2.16
C LEU A 72 6.30 8.51 -1.68
N TRP A 73 5.83 8.01 -0.55
CA TRP A 73 6.31 6.82 0.12
C TRP A 73 5.28 5.71 0.03
N ARG A 74 5.76 4.48 -0.09
CA ARG A 74 4.95 3.27 -0.04
C ARG A 74 5.40 2.40 1.13
N LEU A 75 4.51 2.21 2.09
CA LEU A 75 4.73 1.40 3.28
C LEU A 75 3.87 0.14 3.19
N SER A 76 4.50 -1.03 3.34
CA SER A 76 3.84 -2.33 3.47
C SER A 76 3.90 -2.76 4.93
N LEU A 77 2.75 -2.83 5.58
CA LEU A 77 2.59 -3.17 7.00
C LEU A 77 1.53 -4.28 7.12
N ALA A 78 1.45 -4.98 8.25
CA ALA A 78 0.27 -5.81 8.50
C ALA A 78 -0.97 -4.90 8.64
N SER A 79 -2.14 -5.34 8.16
CA SER A 79 -3.38 -4.55 8.21
C SER A 79 -3.73 -4.05 9.61
N ALA A 80 -3.49 -4.87 10.64
CA ALA A 80 -3.78 -4.55 12.04
C ALA A 80 -2.73 -3.63 12.69
N THR A 81 -1.61 -3.35 12.03
CA THR A 81 -0.52 -2.53 12.58
C THR A 81 -0.99 -1.10 12.85
N ALA A 82 -0.71 -0.56 14.03
CA ALA A 82 -1.04 0.82 14.38
C ALA A 82 -0.38 1.83 13.43
N GLN A 83 -1.08 2.93 13.15
CA GLN A 83 -0.60 3.97 12.23
C GLN A 83 0.76 4.54 12.68
N PRO A 84 1.78 4.61 11.79
CA PRO A 84 3.00 5.32 12.09
C PRO A 84 2.74 6.78 12.40
N ASN A 85 3.32 7.30 13.49
CA ASN A 85 3.28 8.72 13.82
C ASN A 85 4.32 9.47 12.98
N LEU A 86 4.04 9.62 11.68
CA LEU A 86 4.86 10.41 10.76
C LEU A 86 4.04 11.60 10.24
N PRO A 87 4.61 12.82 10.25
CA PRO A 87 4.01 13.98 9.62
C PRO A 87 3.80 13.77 8.12
N GLY A 88 2.65 14.19 7.62
CA GLY A 88 2.31 14.13 6.20
C GLY A 88 0.87 13.72 5.95
N THR A 89 0.53 13.59 4.68
CA THR A 89 -0.80 13.15 4.24
C THR A 89 -0.76 11.67 3.92
N TRP A 90 -1.79 10.94 4.36
CA TRP A 90 -1.87 9.50 4.26
C TRP A 90 -3.01 9.06 3.35
N PHE A 91 -2.76 8.00 2.58
CA PHE A 91 -3.78 7.24 1.89
C PHE A 91 -3.56 5.76 2.20
N ILE A 92 -4.57 5.11 2.76
CA ILE A 92 -4.52 3.70 3.15
C ILE A 92 -5.22 2.88 2.08
N ASP A 93 -4.59 1.80 1.65
CA ASP A 93 -5.06 0.91 0.59
C ASP A 93 -4.95 -0.56 1.05
N TRP A 94 -5.53 -1.48 0.27
CA TRP A 94 -5.49 -2.94 0.51
C TRP A 94 -5.89 -3.32 1.95
N GLY A 95 -6.95 -2.71 2.46
CA GLY A 95 -7.46 -3.00 3.80
C GLY A 95 -6.45 -2.73 4.92
N GLY A 96 -5.57 -1.74 4.76
CA GLY A 96 -4.59 -1.33 5.77
C GLY A 96 -3.18 -1.87 5.59
N ALA A 97 -3.00 -2.86 4.69
CA ALA A 97 -1.71 -3.49 4.46
C ALA A 97 -0.77 -2.62 3.61
N LEU A 98 -1.33 -1.80 2.73
CA LEU A 98 -0.60 -0.85 1.91
C LEU A 98 -0.93 0.57 2.37
N ARG A 99 0.09 1.37 2.64
CA ARG A 99 -0.09 2.77 3.05
C ARG A 99 0.81 3.66 2.23
N TRP A 100 0.22 4.70 1.69
CA TRP A 100 0.90 5.74 0.96
C TRP A 100 1.02 6.97 1.85
N LEU A 101 2.20 7.59 1.82
CA LEU A 101 2.51 8.77 2.61
C LEU A 101 3.16 9.82 1.71
N LYS A 102 2.60 11.03 1.69
CA LYS A 102 3.28 12.22 1.19
C LYS A 102 3.99 12.90 2.34
N SER A 103 5.32 12.89 2.33
CA SER A 103 6.13 13.42 3.42
C SER A 103 7.55 13.70 2.99
N ASP A 104 8.11 14.80 3.47
CA ASP A 104 9.52 15.18 3.31
C ASP A 104 10.34 14.88 4.57
N GLN A 105 9.85 13.98 5.43
CA GLN A 105 10.65 13.48 6.55
C GLN A 105 11.91 12.74 6.05
N PRO A 106 12.99 12.72 6.85
CA PRO A 106 14.21 12.01 6.50
C PRO A 106 13.97 10.52 6.18
N VAL A 107 14.73 9.98 5.22
CA VAL A 107 14.69 8.58 4.76
C VAL A 107 14.71 7.62 5.94
N GLU A 108 15.64 7.85 6.87
CA GLU A 108 15.93 6.99 8.01
C GLU A 108 14.74 6.99 8.97
N THR A 109 14.05 8.11 9.10
CA THR A 109 12.88 8.25 9.97
C THR A 109 11.72 7.39 9.45
N ILE A 110 11.46 7.42 8.15
CA ILE A 110 10.37 6.65 7.54
C ILE A 110 10.71 5.16 7.52
N PHE A 111 11.95 4.80 7.18
CA PHE A 111 12.43 3.41 7.22
C PHE A 111 12.35 2.83 8.64
N GLN A 112 12.81 3.58 9.64
CA GLN A 112 12.74 3.13 11.03
C GLN A 112 11.29 2.95 11.49
N ALA A 113 10.39 3.87 11.13
CA ALA A 113 8.99 3.79 11.49
C ALA A 113 8.29 2.54 10.91
N ALA A 114 8.64 2.12 9.69
CA ALA A 114 8.17 0.86 9.12
C ALA A 114 8.84 -0.36 9.77
N HIS A 115 10.16 -0.29 10.00
CA HIS A 115 10.96 -1.39 10.54
C HIS A 115 10.45 -1.86 11.92
N VAL A 116 10.27 -0.93 12.86
CA VAL A 116 9.83 -1.25 14.24
C VAL A 116 8.42 -1.83 14.30
N ARG A 117 7.68 -1.76 13.18
CA ARG A 117 6.34 -2.32 13.01
C ARG A 117 6.32 -3.63 12.22
N GLY A 118 7.50 -4.22 11.98
CA GLY A 118 7.66 -5.44 11.19
C GLY A 118 7.30 -5.28 9.72
N GLY A 119 7.30 -4.04 9.22
CA GLY A 119 6.98 -3.73 7.83
C GLY A 119 8.16 -3.16 7.07
N TYR A 120 7.86 -2.65 5.89
CA TYR A 120 8.87 -2.19 4.93
C TYR A 120 8.41 -0.91 4.23
N ALA A 121 9.35 0.01 3.97
CA ALA A 121 9.09 1.26 3.29
C ALA A 121 9.96 1.43 2.03
N CYS A 122 9.44 2.15 1.05
CA CYS A 122 10.16 2.57 -0.14
C CYS A 122 9.78 4.01 -0.49
N ARG A 123 10.79 4.82 -0.84
CA ARG A 123 10.59 6.09 -1.54
C ARG A 123 10.15 5.73 -2.95
N PHE A 124 8.86 5.86 -3.22
CA PHE A 124 8.25 5.37 -4.44
C PHE A 124 8.37 6.38 -5.59
N ARG A 125 8.18 7.67 -5.28
CA ARG A 125 8.35 8.77 -6.23
C ARG A 125 8.94 9.97 -5.52
N SER A 126 10.02 10.52 -6.07
CA SER A 126 10.71 11.71 -5.56
C SER A 126 11.57 12.31 -6.68
N PRO A 127 11.83 13.62 -6.68
CA PRO A 127 12.85 14.23 -7.54
C PRO A 127 14.24 13.62 -7.35
N LEU A 128 14.53 13.08 -6.15
CA LEU A 128 15.79 12.41 -5.82
C LEU A 128 15.86 10.93 -6.25
N GLY A 129 14.84 10.44 -6.98
CA GLY A 129 14.72 9.04 -7.37
C GLY A 129 14.15 8.14 -6.28
N GLY A 130 14.00 6.86 -6.60
CA GLY A 130 13.48 5.85 -5.68
C GLY A 130 14.54 5.31 -4.73
N GLU A 131 14.13 4.91 -3.54
CA GLU A 131 15.03 4.35 -2.53
C GLU A 131 14.32 3.26 -1.74
N PHE A 132 15.00 2.12 -1.59
CA PHE A 132 14.49 0.93 -0.93
C PHE A 132 15.08 0.85 0.47
N GLN A 133 14.24 0.55 1.46
CA GLN A 133 14.72 0.32 2.81
C GLN A 133 15.79 -0.79 2.81
N PRO A 134 16.96 -0.56 3.45
CA PRO A 134 18.02 -1.56 3.48
C PRO A 134 17.56 -2.90 4.05
N LEU A 135 18.00 -3.99 3.43
CA LEU A 135 17.72 -5.35 3.90
C LEU A 135 18.61 -5.70 5.08
N SER A 136 18.07 -6.51 6.00
CA SER A 136 18.92 -7.23 6.96
C SER A 136 19.85 -8.18 6.21
N LYS A 137 20.97 -8.55 6.85
CA LYS A 137 21.97 -9.47 6.26
C LYS A 137 21.35 -10.78 5.74
N GLY A 138 20.41 -11.36 6.48
CA GLY A 138 19.73 -12.60 6.10
C GLY A 138 18.83 -12.42 4.87
N LEU A 139 18.02 -11.36 4.84
CA LEU A 139 17.16 -11.04 3.69
C LEU A 139 18.00 -10.70 2.45
N TRP A 140 19.10 -9.97 2.62
CA TRP A 140 20.02 -9.66 1.53
C TRP A 140 20.56 -10.93 0.89
N GLN A 141 21.02 -11.90 1.70
CA GLN A 141 21.54 -13.16 1.18
C GLN A 141 20.46 -13.96 0.44
N LEU A 142 19.24 -14.01 0.99
CA LEU A 142 18.11 -14.67 0.34
C LEU A 142 17.78 -14.02 -1.00
N HIS A 143 17.67 -12.69 -1.04
CA HIS A 143 17.41 -11.94 -2.28
C HIS A 143 18.49 -12.21 -3.33
N ARG A 144 19.77 -12.23 -2.94
CA ARG A 144 20.87 -12.54 -3.86
C ARG A 144 20.77 -13.96 -4.42
N ASN A 145 20.45 -14.95 -3.58
CA ASN A 145 20.29 -16.33 -4.03
C ASN A 145 19.14 -16.48 -5.03
N ILE A 146 18.01 -15.82 -4.77
CA ILE A 146 16.87 -15.80 -5.70
C ILE A 146 17.28 -15.12 -7.01
N LYS A 147 17.93 -13.95 -6.95
CA LYS A 147 18.39 -13.23 -8.14
C LYS A 147 19.32 -14.09 -9.00
N LEU A 148 20.31 -14.75 -8.39
CA LEU A 148 21.24 -15.63 -9.10
C LEU A 148 20.56 -16.86 -9.72
N ALA A 149 19.55 -17.42 -9.07
CA ALA A 149 18.81 -18.57 -9.60
C ALA A 149 17.99 -18.21 -10.84
N PHE A 150 17.43 -17.01 -10.91
CA PHE A 150 16.57 -16.56 -12.01
C PHE A 150 17.31 -15.76 -13.09
N ASP A 151 18.46 -15.16 -12.76
CA ASP A 151 19.26 -14.33 -13.67
C ASP A 151 20.76 -14.51 -13.39
N PRO A 152 21.31 -15.71 -13.67
CA PRO A 152 22.70 -16.05 -13.37
C PRO A 152 23.71 -15.20 -14.16
N HIS A 153 23.28 -14.59 -15.27
CA HIS A 153 24.10 -13.72 -16.10
C HIS A 153 23.90 -12.22 -15.80
N GLY A 154 22.99 -11.87 -14.87
CA GLY A 154 22.76 -10.48 -14.47
C GLY A 154 22.24 -9.60 -15.61
N ILE A 155 21.40 -10.12 -16.50
CA ILE A 155 20.91 -9.38 -17.67
C ILE A 155 19.77 -8.42 -17.28
N PHE A 156 18.94 -8.79 -16.31
CA PHE A 156 17.71 -8.07 -16.00
C PHE A 156 17.92 -7.01 -14.91
N ASN A 157 17.62 -5.75 -15.21
CA ASN A 157 17.54 -4.66 -14.23
C ASN A 157 18.82 -4.52 -13.35
N VAL A 158 20.00 -4.51 -13.98
CA VAL A 158 21.28 -4.28 -13.29
C VAL A 158 21.23 -3.01 -12.46
N GLY A 159 21.72 -3.08 -11.21
CA GLY A 159 21.70 -1.95 -10.27
C GLY A 159 20.31 -1.47 -9.82
N ARG A 160 19.22 -2.14 -10.19
CA ARG A 160 17.88 -1.80 -9.68
C ARG A 160 17.66 -2.40 -8.28
N LEU A 161 16.88 -1.70 -7.45
CA LEU A 161 16.57 -2.01 -6.05
C LEU A 161 17.73 -1.74 -5.08
N TYR A 162 18.85 -2.45 -5.22
CA TYR A 162 20.02 -2.31 -4.35
C TYR A 162 21.29 -2.19 -5.20
N GLU A 163 22.16 -1.27 -4.81
CA GLU A 163 23.51 -1.17 -5.40
C GLU A 163 24.30 -2.47 -5.15
N GLY A 164 25.00 -2.96 -6.17
CA GLY A 164 25.73 -4.23 -6.12
C GLY A 164 24.98 -5.45 -6.67
N TRP A 165 23.85 -5.21 -7.35
CA TRP A 165 23.18 -6.18 -8.23
C TRP A 165 23.82 -6.24 -9.61
#